data_AF-A0A6G7ZGI4-F1
#
_entry.id   AF-A0A6G7ZGI4-F1
#
_cell.length_a   1.000
_cell.length_b   1.000
_cell.length_c   1.000
_cell.angle_alpha   90.00
_cell.angle_beta   90.00
_cell.angle_gamma   90.00
#
_symmetry.space_group_name_H-M   'P 1'
#
loop_
_entity.id
_entity.type
_entity.pdbx_description
1 polymer ?
#
loop_
_entity_poly.entity_id
_entity_poly.type
_entity_poly.pdbx_seq_one_letter_code
_entity_poly.pdbx_strand_id
1 'polypeptide(L)'
;MNEFLNFAAPAMIILGALLTASNLGAKITGVGFIAFTAGSLLWMAIGLLDGPSSLVWQNIILTLLNAFGIWRWLGRQRQFEKGGKGAAAASEDQPSETLFPASALSSGEIVGASGTSLGTAVDAMIGCDSGRVAYVVVAEGGVGGVGEVLHCVDWRHIRKRNEGFLCMLDQTTFHGLPTIERDHWPAR
;
A
#
# COMPACT_ATOMS: atom_id res chain seq x y z
N MET A 1 23.71 23.57 18.69
CA MET A 1 23.62 23.08 17.29
C MET A 1 23.69 21.56 17.25
N ASN A 2 24.70 20.93 17.86
CA ASN A 2 24.88 19.47 17.84
C ASN A 2 23.73 18.68 18.49
N GLU A 3 23.15 19.19 19.58
CA GLU A 3 22.03 18.51 20.27
C GLU A 3 20.77 18.42 19.39
N PHE A 4 20.41 19.51 18.70
CA PHE A 4 19.29 19.51 17.74
C PHE A 4 19.51 18.50 16.61
N LEU A 5 20.72 18.46 16.03
CA LEU A 5 21.05 17.51 14.95
C LEU A 5 20.95 16.05 15.42
N ASN A 6 21.40 15.77 16.64
CA ASN A 6 21.39 14.43 17.22
C ASN A 6 19.98 13.88 17.49
N PHE A 7 18.98 14.75 17.70
CA PHE A 7 17.56 14.32 17.79
C PHE A 7 16.86 14.35 16.44
N ALA A 8 17.18 15.31 15.58
CA ALA A 8 16.55 15.47 14.28
C ALA A 8 16.90 14.32 13.31
N ALA A 9 18.16 13.87 13.26
CA ALA A 9 18.58 12.84 12.31
C ALA A 9 17.89 11.47 12.56
N PRO A 10 17.83 10.94 13.79
CA PRO A 10 17.06 9.73 14.09
C PRO A 10 15.56 9.90 13.84
N ALA A 11 14.97 11.05 14.20
CA ALA A 11 13.55 11.31 13.99
C ALA A 11 13.18 11.25 12.50
N MET A 12 14.01 11.82 11.62
CA MET A 12 13.80 11.76 10.18
C MET A 12 13.92 10.33 9.62
N ILE A 13 14.85 9.52 10.14
CA ILE A 13 14.97 8.11 9.75
C ILE A 13 13.75 7.31 10.19
N ILE A 14 13.30 7.48 11.44
CA ILE A 14 12.13 6.78 11.97
C ILE A 14 10.88 7.15 11.17
N LEU A 15 10.69 8.43 10.87
CA LEU A 15 9.60 8.89 10.01
C LEU A 15 9.70 8.30 8.60
N GLY A 16 10.89 8.33 8.00
CA GLY A 16 11.14 7.72 6.69
C GLY A 16 10.81 6.23 6.67
N ALA A 17 11.21 5.51 7.71
CA ALA A 17 10.96 4.08 7.88
C ALA A 17 9.46 3.80 8.01
N LEU A 18 8.75 4.55 8.85
CA LEU A 18 7.30 4.43 8.99
C LEU A 18 6.59 4.64 7.66
N LEU A 19 6.88 5.74 6.97
CA LEU A 19 6.22 6.07 5.70
C LEU A 19 6.50 5.07 4.59
N THR A 20 7.72 4.52 4.55
CA THR A 20 8.14 3.55 3.53
C THR A 20 7.56 2.16 3.83
N ALA A 21 7.56 1.74 5.10
CA ALA A 21 7.08 0.43 5.53
C ALA A 21 5.56 0.29 5.44
N SER A 22 4.80 1.37 5.61
CA SER A 22 3.32 1.33 5.56
C SER A 22 2.75 1.05 4.16
N ASN A 23 3.55 1.12 3.09
CA ASN A 23 3.13 0.81 1.72
C ASN A 23 1.80 1.48 1.25
N LEU A 24 1.54 2.72 1.69
CA LEU A 24 0.31 3.48 1.38
C LEU A 24 0.32 4.12 -0.02
N GLY A 25 0.95 3.45 -0.98
CA GLY A 25 1.12 3.92 -2.36
C GLY A 25 2.33 4.83 -2.58
N ALA A 26 2.63 5.07 -3.86
CA ALA A 26 3.91 5.62 -4.29
C ALA A 26 4.22 7.02 -3.76
N LYS A 27 3.19 7.85 -3.55
CA LYS A 27 3.36 9.19 -2.99
C LYS A 27 3.93 9.12 -1.57
N ILE A 28 3.37 8.27 -0.71
CA ILE A 28 3.76 8.18 0.71
C ILE A 28 5.14 7.54 0.84
N THR A 29 5.38 6.43 0.12
CA THR A 29 6.70 5.79 0.06
C THR A 29 7.77 6.76 -0.43
N GLY A 30 7.47 7.55 -1.46
CA GLY A 30 8.38 8.58 -1.97
C GLY A 30 8.69 9.70 -0.95
N VAL A 31 7.71 10.11 -0.14
CA VAL A 31 7.95 11.05 0.99
C VAL A 31 8.84 10.39 2.06
N GLY A 32 8.69 9.09 2.28
CA GLY A 32 9.61 8.33 3.14
C GLY A 32 11.07 8.44 2.72
N PHE A 33 11.35 8.30 1.41
CA PHE A 33 12.71 8.51 0.87
C PHE A 33 13.21 9.96 0.99
N ILE A 34 12.32 10.96 0.92
CA ILE A 34 12.71 12.35 1.22
C ILE A 34 13.13 12.47 2.68
N ALA A 35 12.38 11.87 3.60
CA ALA A 35 12.72 11.90 5.03
C ALA A 35 14.04 11.19 5.32
N PHE A 36 14.29 10.02 4.71
CA PHE A 36 15.59 9.35 4.78
C PHE A 36 16.72 10.20 4.22
N THR A 37 16.50 10.91 3.12
CA THR A 37 17.50 11.83 2.55
C THR A 37 17.89 12.90 3.56
N ALA A 38 16.90 13.57 4.16
CA ALA A 38 17.13 14.57 5.19
C ALA A 38 17.89 13.99 6.40
N GLY A 39 17.49 12.82 6.90
CA GLY A 39 18.19 12.12 7.97
C GLY A 39 19.64 11.79 7.61
N SER A 40 19.89 11.31 6.39
CA SER A 40 21.25 10.99 5.93
C SER A 40 22.13 12.24 5.79
N LEU A 41 21.58 13.37 5.33
CA LEU A 41 22.32 14.63 5.25
C LEU A 41 22.68 15.18 6.63
N LEU A 42 21.78 15.04 7.62
CA LEU A 42 22.04 15.43 9.00
C LEU A 42 23.16 14.56 9.63
N TRP A 43 23.12 13.24 9.44
CA TRP A 43 24.18 12.34 9.91
C TRP A 43 25.52 12.56 9.19
N MET A 44 25.47 12.89 7.90
CA MET A 44 26.68 13.28 7.15
C MET A 44 27.27 14.57 7.72
N ALA A 45 26.46 15.58 8.03
CA ALA A 45 26.92 16.82 8.63
C ALA A 45 27.57 16.59 10.01
N ILE A 46 26.96 15.77 10.86
CA ILE A 46 27.56 15.35 12.14
C ILE A 46 28.90 14.65 11.90
N GLY A 47 28.95 13.75 10.90
CA GLY A 47 30.17 13.03 10.52
C GLY A 47 31.31 13.91 10.04
N LEU A 48 31.01 14.98 9.29
CA LEU A 48 32.01 15.90 8.75
C LEU A 48 32.58 16.85 9.81
N LEU A 49 31.84 17.11 10.90
CA LEU A 49 32.30 17.99 11.97
C LEU A 49 33.22 17.24 12.94
N ASP A 50 32.71 16.17 13.58
CA ASP A 50 33.38 15.50 14.70
C ASP A 50 33.30 13.97 14.63
N GLY A 51 32.83 13.39 13.53
CA GLY A 51 32.53 11.96 13.44
C GLY A 51 33.58 11.12 12.68
N PRO A 52 33.47 9.78 12.76
CA PRO A 52 34.33 8.88 12.00
C PRO A 52 34.03 8.98 10.50
N SER A 53 35.05 8.83 9.64
CA SER A 53 34.88 8.87 8.18
C SER A 53 33.90 7.82 7.64
N SER A 54 33.73 6.71 8.36
CA SER A 54 32.73 5.68 8.05
C SER A 54 31.29 6.20 8.09
N LEU A 55 30.98 7.16 8.98
CA LEU A 55 29.65 7.77 9.08
C LEU A 55 29.37 8.63 7.84
N VAL A 56 30.34 9.42 7.39
CA VAL A 56 30.22 10.24 6.17
C VAL A 56 30.02 9.35 4.96
N TRP A 57 30.85 8.31 4.79
CA TRP A 57 30.79 7.43 3.63
C TRP A 57 29.45 6.68 3.52
N GLN A 58 28.96 6.11 4.63
CA GLN A 58 27.66 5.45 4.67
C GLN A 58 26.53 6.40 4.27
N ASN A 59 26.54 7.64 4.76
CA ASN A 59 25.47 8.60 4.48
C ASN A 59 25.54 9.18 3.06
N ILE A 60 26.72 9.26 2.43
CA ILE A 60 26.83 9.56 0.99
C ILE A 60 26.10 8.48 0.18
N ILE A 61 26.40 7.21 0.44
CA ILE A 61 25.74 6.08 -0.26
C ILE A 61 24.24 6.08 0.00
N LEU A 62 23.81 6.27 1.26
CA LEU A 62 22.39 6.35 1.60
C LEU A 62 21.70 7.51 0.87
N THR A 63 22.34 8.67 0.77
CA THR A 63 21.78 9.82 0.03
C THR A 63 21.55 9.46 -1.44
N LEU A 64 22.48 8.76 -2.09
CA LEU A 64 22.34 8.31 -3.48
C LEU A 64 21.22 7.28 -3.65
N LEU A 65 21.14 6.28 -2.75
CA LEU A 65 20.07 5.28 -2.76
C LEU A 65 18.70 5.94 -2.51
N ASN A 66 18.63 6.91 -1.61
CA ASN A 66 17.40 7.65 -1.34
C ASN A 66 16.99 8.53 -2.52
N ALA A 67 17.93 9.18 -3.21
CA ALA A 67 17.66 9.92 -4.45
C ALA A 67 17.08 9.00 -5.55
N PHE A 68 17.64 7.79 -5.69
CA PHE A 68 17.07 6.77 -6.57
C PHE A 68 15.65 6.36 -6.14
N GLY A 69 15.42 6.17 -4.84
CA GLY A 69 14.09 5.89 -4.27
C GLY A 69 13.08 7.00 -4.58
N ILE A 70 13.46 8.27 -4.41
CA ILE A 70 12.64 9.45 -4.75
C ILE A 70 12.27 9.43 -6.23
N TRP A 71 13.25 9.27 -7.13
CA TRP A 71 13.01 9.20 -8.57
C TRP A 71 12.06 8.05 -8.95
N ARG A 72 12.31 6.86 -8.40
CA ARG A 72 11.51 5.67 -8.67
C ARG A 72 10.06 5.84 -8.24
N TRP A 73 9.83 6.34 -7.02
CA TRP A 73 8.49 6.38 -6.43
C TRP A 73 7.72 7.67 -6.76
N LEU A 74 8.32 8.85 -6.60
CA LEU A 74 7.66 10.12 -6.91
C LEU A 74 7.66 10.48 -8.40
N GLY A 75 8.65 10.01 -9.15
CA GLY A 75 8.72 10.17 -10.60
C GLY A 75 7.89 9.11 -11.31
N ARG A 76 8.46 7.90 -11.44
CA ARG A 76 7.89 6.84 -12.30
C ARG A 76 6.59 6.25 -11.75
N GLN A 77 6.61 5.71 -10.53
CA GLN A 77 5.46 4.95 -10.01
C GLN A 77 4.22 5.85 -9.80
N ARG A 78 4.42 7.05 -9.25
CA ARG A 78 3.34 8.02 -9.06
C ARG A 78 2.67 8.44 -10.38
N GLN A 79 3.40 8.52 -11.48
CA GLN A 79 2.81 8.83 -12.79
C GLN A 79 1.87 7.72 -13.25
N PHE A 80 2.24 6.44 -13.08
CA PHE A 80 1.36 5.32 -13.41
C PHE A 80 0.10 5.27 -12.52
N GLU A 81 0.25 5.49 -11.21
CA GLU A 81 -0.91 5.57 -10.31
C GLU A 81 -1.86 6.71 -10.69
N LYS A 82 -1.32 7.88 -11.07
CA LYS A 82 -2.11 9.00 -11.58
C LYS A 82 -2.83 8.64 -12.89
N GLY A 83 -2.16 7.94 -13.79
CA GLY A 83 -2.76 7.46 -15.04
C GLY A 83 -3.93 6.52 -14.80
N GLY A 84 -3.76 5.53 -13.91
CA GLY A 84 -4.84 4.60 -13.52
C GLY A 84 -6.02 5.31 -12.87
N LYS A 85 -5.76 6.23 -11.93
CA LYS A 85 -6.81 7.04 -11.29
C LYS A 85 -7.52 7.97 -12.28
N GLY A 86 -6.77 8.56 -13.22
CA GLY A 86 -7.32 9.41 -14.27
C GLY A 86 -8.22 8.63 -15.23
N ALA A 87 -7.80 7.42 -15.63
CA ALA A 87 -8.62 6.54 -16.45
C ALA A 87 -9.90 6.08 -15.73
N ALA A 88 -9.81 5.77 -14.43
CA ALA A 88 -10.97 5.45 -13.60
C ALA A 88 -11.96 6.63 -13.54
N ALA A 89 -11.49 7.84 -13.20
CA ALA A 89 -12.34 9.03 -13.17
C ALA A 89 -12.97 9.32 -14.54
N ALA A 90 -12.20 9.22 -15.63
CA ALA A 90 -12.71 9.43 -16.98
C ALA A 90 -13.72 8.37 -17.44
N SER A 91 -13.75 7.19 -16.81
CA SER A 91 -14.73 6.14 -17.11
C SER A 91 -16.08 6.35 -16.42
N GLU A 92 -16.13 7.14 -15.34
CA GLU A 92 -17.38 7.46 -14.63
C GLU A 92 -18.32 8.30 -15.50
N ASP A 93 -17.75 9.16 -16.35
CA ASP A 93 -18.49 10.04 -17.27
C ASP A 93 -18.82 9.37 -18.62
N GLN A 94 -18.42 8.12 -18.83
CA GLN A 94 -18.69 7.39 -20.07
C GLN A 94 -19.91 6.48 -19.93
N PRO A 95 -20.70 6.30 -21.01
CA PRO A 95 -21.85 5.39 -21.01
C PRO A 95 -21.47 3.90 -20.96
N SER A 96 -20.17 3.59 -20.90
CA SER A 96 -19.60 2.24 -20.79
C SER A 96 -19.39 1.82 -19.33
N GLU A 97 -18.78 0.65 -19.11
CA GLU A 97 -18.42 0.16 -17.77
C GLU A 97 -17.47 1.13 -17.05
N THR A 98 -17.79 1.43 -15.79
CA THR A 98 -16.91 2.18 -14.90
C THR A 98 -15.74 1.31 -14.46
N LEU A 99 -14.53 1.83 -14.61
CA LEU A 99 -13.28 1.12 -14.36
C LEU A 99 -12.65 1.57 -13.05
N PHE A 100 -11.88 0.68 -12.43
CA PHE A 100 -10.97 1.03 -11.35
C PHE A 100 -9.62 0.30 -11.56
N PRO A 101 -8.50 0.85 -11.07
CA PRO A 101 -7.21 0.16 -11.18
C PRO A 101 -7.24 -1.15 -10.41
N ALA A 102 -6.77 -2.26 -10.99
CA ALA A 102 -6.71 -3.54 -10.29
C ALA A 102 -5.94 -3.46 -8.95
N SER A 103 -4.90 -2.62 -8.90
CA SER A 103 -4.14 -2.34 -7.66
C SER A 103 -4.95 -1.65 -6.56
N ALA A 104 -6.14 -1.13 -6.85
CA ALA A 104 -7.04 -0.62 -5.83
C ALA A 104 -7.77 -1.74 -5.07
N LEU A 105 -7.77 -2.97 -5.63
CA LEU A 105 -8.34 -4.15 -5.00
C LEU A 105 -7.39 -4.69 -3.93
N SER A 106 -6.11 -4.82 -4.24
CA SER A 106 -5.08 -5.11 -3.24
C SER A 106 -5.07 -4.01 -2.17
N SER A 107 -5.34 -4.38 -0.91
CA SER A 107 -5.50 -3.50 0.25
C SER A 107 -6.76 -2.63 0.29
N GLY A 108 -7.78 -2.93 -0.52
CA GLY A 108 -9.07 -2.23 -0.46
C GLY A 108 -9.89 -2.67 0.75
N GLU A 109 -10.42 -1.73 1.53
CA GLU A 109 -11.35 -2.06 2.60
C GLU A 109 -12.65 -2.67 2.04
N ILE A 110 -13.10 -3.77 2.64
CA ILE A 110 -14.38 -4.40 2.34
C ILE A 110 -15.36 -4.03 3.45
N VAL A 111 -16.41 -3.30 3.08
CA VAL A 111 -17.50 -2.92 4.01
C VAL A 111 -18.77 -3.66 3.66
N GLY A 112 -19.54 -4.07 4.66
CA GLY A 112 -20.87 -4.65 4.48
C GLY A 112 -21.92 -3.59 4.11
N ALA A 113 -23.13 -4.04 3.76
CA ALA A 113 -24.26 -3.18 3.44
C ALA A 113 -24.64 -2.17 4.55
N SER A 114 -24.34 -2.49 5.81
CA SER A 114 -24.54 -1.63 6.99
C SER A 114 -23.46 -0.55 7.17
N GLY A 115 -22.39 -0.57 6.37
CA GLY A 115 -21.20 0.27 6.56
C GLY A 115 -20.19 -0.29 7.57
N THR A 116 -20.40 -1.50 8.08
CA THR A 116 -19.46 -2.19 8.98
C THR A 116 -18.27 -2.72 8.19
N SER A 117 -17.04 -2.51 8.69
CA SER A 117 -15.84 -3.11 8.10
C SER A 117 -15.86 -4.63 8.29
N LEU A 118 -15.77 -5.38 7.19
CA LEU A 118 -15.71 -6.84 7.17
C LEU A 118 -14.27 -7.35 7.04
N GLY A 119 -13.35 -6.50 6.57
CA GLY A 119 -11.96 -6.88 6.38
C GLY A 119 -11.29 -6.09 5.26
N THR A 120 -10.15 -6.60 4.82
CA THR A 120 -9.35 -6.01 3.73
C THR A 120 -9.21 -7.01 2.60
N ALA A 121 -9.39 -6.56 1.35
CA ALA A 121 -9.09 -7.37 0.19
C ALA A 121 -7.57 -7.60 0.08
N VAL A 122 -7.19 -8.87 0.02
CA VAL A 122 -5.80 -9.32 -0.13
C VAL A 122 -5.44 -9.31 -1.62
N ASP A 123 -6.21 -10.05 -2.42
CA ASP A 123 -6.04 -10.16 -3.87
C ASP A 123 -7.34 -10.67 -4.53
N ALA A 124 -7.35 -10.76 -5.85
CA ALA A 124 -8.43 -11.33 -6.63
C ALA A 124 -7.92 -12.31 -7.69
N MET A 125 -8.65 -13.41 -7.85
CA MET A 125 -8.35 -14.39 -8.90
C MET A 125 -9.08 -14.02 -10.19
N ILE A 126 -8.32 -13.86 -11.27
CA ILE A 126 -8.83 -13.47 -12.59
C ILE A 126 -8.71 -14.66 -13.54
N GLY A 127 -9.81 -15.03 -14.21
CA GLY A 127 -9.81 -16.13 -15.16
C GLY A 127 -8.98 -15.79 -16.41
N CYS A 128 -8.02 -16.64 -16.77
CA CYS A 128 -7.08 -16.40 -17.87
C CYS A 128 -7.77 -16.17 -19.22
N ASP A 129 -8.80 -16.96 -19.54
CA ASP A 129 -9.49 -16.86 -20.84
C ASP A 129 -10.53 -15.74 -20.88
N SER A 130 -11.21 -15.49 -19.76
CA SER A 130 -12.34 -14.55 -19.71
C SER A 130 -11.94 -13.13 -19.31
N GLY A 131 -10.79 -12.96 -18.66
CA GLY A 131 -10.39 -11.69 -18.04
C GLY A 131 -11.30 -11.24 -16.88
N ARG A 132 -12.22 -12.09 -16.40
CA ARG A 132 -13.17 -11.75 -15.34
C ARG A 132 -12.63 -12.14 -13.97
N VAL A 133 -12.93 -11.31 -12.97
CA VAL A 133 -12.68 -11.66 -11.57
C VAL A 133 -13.62 -12.80 -11.17
N ALA A 134 -13.05 -13.91 -10.71
CA ALA A 134 -13.80 -15.05 -10.19
C ALA A 134 -14.22 -14.78 -8.74
N TYR A 135 -13.25 -14.49 -7.88
CA TYR A 135 -13.47 -14.18 -6.47
C TYR A 135 -12.37 -13.27 -5.93
N VAL A 136 -12.66 -12.65 -4.78
CA VAL A 136 -11.76 -11.82 -3.99
C VAL A 136 -11.41 -12.57 -2.71
N VAL A 137 -10.15 -12.58 -2.33
CA VAL A 137 -9.70 -13.05 -1.02
C VAL A 137 -9.79 -11.89 -0.05
N VAL A 138 -10.55 -12.06 1.03
CA VAL A 138 -10.76 -11.05 2.07
C VAL A 138 -10.14 -11.56 3.36
N ALA A 139 -9.27 -10.74 3.96
CA ALA A 139 -8.72 -10.96 5.29
C ALA A 139 -9.62 -10.28 6.33
N GLU A 140 -10.26 -11.09 7.18
CA GLU A 140 -11.03 -10.67 8.34
C GLU A 140 -10.15 -10.67 9.60
N GLY A 141 -10.20 -9.56 10.35
CA GLY A 141 -9.44 -9.41 11.59
C GLY A 141 -7.93 -9.40 11.38
N GLY A 142 -7.17 -9.46 12.47
CA GLY A 142 -5.71 -9.40 12.45
C GLY A 142 -5.14 -8.06 11.95
N VAL A 143 -3.81 -7.97 11.87
CA VAL A 143 -3.10 -6.82 11.27
C VAL A 143 -1.85 -7.33 10.57
N GLY A 144 -1.68 -6.99 9.29
CA GLY A 144 -0.42 -7.18 8.56
C GLY A 144 -0.01 -8.65 8.40
N GLY A 145 -0.96 -9.55 8.20
CA GLY A 145 -0.69 -10.98 8.02
C GLY A 145 -0.74 -11.81 9.31
N VAL A 146 -0.96 -11.22 10.48
CA VAL A 146 -0.95 -11.94 11.76
C VAL A 146 -2.36 -12.00 12.34
N GLY A 147 -2.84 -13.22 12.60
CA GLY A 147 -4.16 -13.46 13.21
C GLY A 147 -5.35 -13.21 12.28
N GLU A 148 -5.12 -13.07 10.97
CA GLU A 148 -6.17 -12.85 9.99
C GLU A 148 -6.80 -14.19 9.57
N VAL A 149 -8.13 -14.19 9.40
CA VAL A 149 -8.90 -15.29 8.82
C VAL A 149 -9.20 -14.92 7.37
N LEU A 150 -8.93 -15.84 6.44
CA LEU A 150 -9.13 -15.59 5.00
C LEU A 150 -10.44 -16.19 4.52
N HIS A 151 -11.20 -15.43 3.74
CA HIS A 151 -12.43 -15.88 3.08
C HIS A 151 -12.38 -15.59 1.58
N CYS A 152 -12.95 -16.49 0.78
CA CYS A 152 -13.21 -16.22 -0.63
C CYS A 152 -14.61 -15.66 -0.82
N VAL A 153 -14.72 -14.48 -1.41
CA VAL A 153 -16.00 -13.84 -1.76
C VAL A 153 -16.14 -13.79 -3.27
N ASP A 154 -17.18 -14.42 -3.82
CA ASP A 154 -17.51 -14.34 -5.25
C ASP A 154 -17.67 -12.87 -5.68
N TRP A 155 -17.06 -12.51 -6.82
CA TRP A 155 -17.07 -11.14 -7.35
C TRP A 155 -18.49 -10.55 -7.50
N ARG A 156 -19.50 -11.40 -7.71
CA ARG A 156 -20.90 -10.97 -7.82
C ARG A 156 -21.39 -10.24 -6.58
N HIS A 157 -20.85 -10.56 -5.40
CA HIS A 157 -21.19 -9.92 -4.13
C HIS A 157 -20.33 -8.69 -3.84
N ILE A 158 -19.31 -8.41 -4.63
CA ILE A 158 -18.43 -7.25 -4.45
C ILE A 158 -18.79 -6.14 -5.46
N ARG A 159 -18.82 -4.90 -4.98
CA ARG A 159 -19.02 -3.70 -5.80
C ARG A 159 -18.02 -2.62 -5.40
N LYS A 160 -17.38 -1.98 -6.37
CA LYS A 160 -16.52 -0.82 -6.09
C LYS A 160 -17.37 0.35 -5.57
N ARG A 161 -16.85 1.07 -4.57
CA ARG A 161 -17.37 2.36 -4.07
C ARG A 161 -16.29 3.44 -4.13
N ASN A 162 -16.59 4.69 -3.79
CA ASN A 162 -15.59 5.77 -3.80
C ASN A 162 -14.36 5.41 -2.95
N GLU A 163 -14.60 4.95 -1.72
CA GLU A 163 -13.58 4.47 -0.79
C GLU A 163 -13.81 2.96 -0.55
N GLY A 164 -12.89 2.11 -0.98
CA GLY A 164 -12.99 0.65 -0.82
C GLY A 164 -14.04 -0.04 -1.71
N PHE A 165 -14.58 -1.13 -1.17
CA PHE A 165 -15.54 -2.03 -1.83
C PHE A 165 -16.67 -2.41 -0.89
N LEU A 166 -17.87 -2.52 -1.45
CA LEU A 166 -19.07 -2.97 -0.77
C LEU A 166 -19.25 -4.47 -0.99
N CYS A 167 -19.40 -5.22 0.10
CA CYS A 167 -19.89 -6.59 0.11
C CYS A 167 -21.41 -6.61 0.30
N MET A 168 -22.10 -7.28 -0.61
CA MET A 168 -23.55 -7.40 -0.61
C MET A 168 -24.06 -8.55 0.27
N LEU A 169 -23.17 -9.39 0.80
CA LEU A 169 -23.52 -10.39 1.81
C LEU A 169 -23.81 -9.68 3.14
N ASP A 170 -24.80 -10.18 3.87
CA ASP A 170 -24.96 -9.76 5.26
C ASP A 170 -23.81 -10.29 6.12
N GLN A 171 -23.61 -9.66 7.27
CA GLN A 171 -22.48 -9.95 8.15
C GLN A 171 -22.46 -11.41 8.64
N THR A 172 -23.63 -12.00 8.94
CA THR A 172 -23.72 -13.40 9.38
C THR A 172 -23.28 -14.34 8.26
N THR A 173 -23.75 -14.10 7.04
CA THR A 173 -23.36 -14.90 5.87
C THR A 173 -21.88 -14.76 5.56
N PHE A 174 -21.30 -13.57 5.68
CA PHE A 174 -19.87 -13.34 5.46
C PHE A 174 -19.01 -14.14 6.47
N HIS A 175 -19.28 -14.02 7.76
CA HIS A 175 -18.55 -14.76 8.80
C HIS A 175 -18.76 -16.28 8.71
N GLY A 176 -19.85 -16.73 8.09
CA GLY A 176 -20.13 -18.14 7.81
C GLY A 176 -19.43 -18.68 6.56
N LEU A 177 -18.72 -17.86 5.78
CA LEU A 177 -17.99 -18.32 4.61
C LEU A 177 -16.86 -19.27 5.03
N PRO A 178 -16.57 -20.33 4.25
CA PRO A 178 -15.44 -21.20 4.51
C PRO A 178 -14.14 -20.41 4.61
N THR A 179 -13.36 -20.71 5.65
CA THR A 179 -12.00 -20.19 5.78
C THR A 179 -11.06 -20.91 4.80
N ILE A 180 -10.13 -20.17 4.21
CA ILE A 180 -9.09 -20.70 3.34
C ILE A 180 -7.70 -20.58 4.00
N GLU A 181 -6.78 -21.45 3.62
CA GLU A 181 -5.39 -21.37 4.06
C GLU A 181 -4.61 -20.34 3.23
N ARG A 182 -3.53 -19.78 3.80
CA ARG A 182 -2.76 -18.70 3.17
C ARG A 182 -2.10 -19.11 1.85
N ASP A 183 -1.73 -20.37 1.73
CA ASP A 183 -0.98 -20.95 0.61
C ASP A 183 -1.82 -21.91 -0.27
N HIS A 184 -3.09 -22.13 0.09
CA HIS A 184 -3.99 -23.03 -0.64
C HIS A 184 -5.33 -22.36 -0.92
N TRP A 185 -5.37 -21.48 -1.92
CA TRP A 185 -6.61 -20.85 -2.36
C TRP A 185 -7.40 -21.75 -3.33
N PRO A 186 -8.74 -21.71 -3.31
CA PRO A 186 -9.57 -22.53 -4.19
C PRO A 186 -9.27 -22.31 -5.68
N ALA A 187 -8.94 -23.37 -6.40
CA ALA A 187 -8.78 -23.29 -7.85
C ALA A 187 -10.11 -22.97 -8.57
N ARG A 188 -11.23 -23.47 -8.02
CA ARG A 188 -12.62 -23.04 -8.19
C ARG A 188 -13.55 -23.86 -7.29
#